data_AF-A0A072P8I3-F1
#
_entry.id   AF-A0A072P8I3-F1
#
_cell.length_a   1.000
_cell.length_b   1.000
_cell.length_c   1.000
_cell.angle_alpha   90.00
_cell.angle_beta   90.00
_cell.angle_gamma   90.00
#
_symmetry.space_group_name_H-M   'P 1'
#
loop_
_entity.id
_entity.type
_entity.pdbx_description
1 polymer ?
#
loop_
_entity_poly.entity_id
_entity_poly.type
_entity_poly.pdbx_seq_one_letter_code
_entity_poly.pdbx_strand_id
1 'polypeptide(L)'
;MPSAEKIDGLPRDSPESRGIDPQAIIDFLEDGKASGVDFNGFMVYSKGAVIAEGWWDPYRPDLRHMMHSGTKGFLSVAVGMAVQEGYFALEDKVLSFFPEYVQTVVETNSTTELADQLTVEDLLTQTSGHDQGSSGASWRGITTSWIEQSFKIPFAHKPGTFFRYSSATSYLLSAIIHRTTGQSTKSFLMPRLFQPLGMIGVTWDVGPEEINPGGNGISCKTSDLLKLALLHLQGGVWEGQRLLSEEWVAKATQPQRGNEYGYQWWVSKDNDSYYAYGMFGQFAYVFPKHGAILVMTSSSPPGEEVARSLVRRHFPAILEPKGDPSIFSEDSFKKYLEALKIEAPQGPELSEKADEISDRLFVARPNADGVEAFALHSEHEKYVFHLWDNRGLHRVDAGVNRWVESETSVSLASLHHSYDAPQLLVSACGSWSKPETFEMKLQFIETAYQDQIVVRIVGDRIAVLERGVNVNSSGTQRPPIAAYMLDKGSGVSAGFRIADRARAARMSTEFNQLKTMQVFPYSTTSTSLNDLLDNEETKAAVVEEFAYLISHPMLSKGRRYTLRMLAAFVPNLKPEALERLDGKLGKIPYSWD
;
A
#
# COMPACT_ATOMS: atom_id res chain seq x y z
N MET A 1 10.83 5.69 -27.55
CA MET A 1 10.56 6.53 -26.36
C MET A 1 11.35 7.82 -26.48
N PRO A 2 10.80 8.99 -26.08
CA PRO A 2 11.61 10.19 -25.88
C PRO A 2 12.70 9.93 -24.82
N SER A 3 13.82 10.65 -24.86
CA SER A 3 14.80 10.60 -23.75
C SER A 3 14.18 11.19 -22.47
N ALA A 4 14.61 10.70 -21.30
CA ALA A 4 14.12 11.20 -20.00
C ALA A 4 14.25 12.73 -19.86
N GLU A 5 15.35 13.31 -20.37
CA GLU A 5 15.55 14.76 -20.45
C GLU A 5 14.43 15.50 -21.21
N LYS A 6 13.92 14.93 -22.31
CA LYS A 6 12.79 15.53 -23.04
C LYS A 6 11.48 15.44 -22.25
N ILE A 7 11.38 14.53 -21.29
CA ILE A 7 10.18 14.30 -20.48
C ILE A 7 10.12 15.28 -19.30
N ASP A 8 11.26 15.58 -18.67
CA ASP A 8 11.28 16.34 -17.41
C ASP A 8 12.02 17.69 -17.44
N GLY A 9 12.86 17.95 -18.45
CA GLY A 9 13.61 19.19 -18.61
C GLY A 9 14.80 19.39 -17.66
N LEU A 10 15.21 18.38 -16.89
CA LEU A 10 16.37 18.50 -15.98
C LEU A 10 17.69 18.26 -16.74
N PRO A 11 18.78 19.01 -16.46
CA PRO A 11 20.08 18.74 -17.08
C PRO A 11 20.62 17.35 -16.71
N ARG A 12 21.26 16.67 -17.66
CA ARG A 12 22.02 15.43 -17.42
C ARG A 12 23.52 15.69 -17.52
N ASP A 13 24.30 14.94 -16.74
CA ASP A 13 25.75 14.92 -16.80
C ASP A 13 26.26 13.52 -16.36
N SER A 14 27.55 13.24 -16.47
CA SER A 14 28.15 11.99 -15.97
C SER A 14 28.45 12.07 -14.46
N PRO A 15 28.44 10.95 -13.73
CA PRO A 15 28.95 10.90 -12.36
C PRO A 15 30.40 11.41 -12.26
N GLU A 16 31.24 11.04 -13.23
CA GLU A 16 32.67 11.36 -13.29
C GLU A 16 32.93 12.86 -13.37
N SER A 17 32.11 13.62 -14.11
CA SER A 17 32.22 15.08 -14.18
C SER A 17 31.90 15.77 -12.85
N ARG A 18 31.35 15.04 -11.88
CA ARG A 18 31.11 15.48 -10.50
C ARG A 18 32.06 14.84 -9.49
N GLY A 19 33.04 14.06 -9.97
CA GLY A 19 34.00 13.31 -9.15
C GLY A 19 33.42 12.08 -8.48
N ILE A 20 32.23 11.63 -8.88
CA ILE A 20 31.55 10.47 -8.31
C ILE A 20 31.90 9.24 -9.12
N ASP A 21 32.28 8.17 -8.43
CA ASP A 21 32.59 6.88 -9.04
C ASP A 21 31.29 6.15 -9.45
N PRO A 22 31.07 5.89 -10.76
CA PRO A 22 29.89 5.15 -11.22
C PRO A 22 29.77 3.76 -10.60
N GLN A 23 30.89 3.10 -10.25
CA GLN A 23 30.88 1.79 -9.61
C GLN A 23 30.21 1.86 -8.24
N ALA A 24 30.38 2.95 -7.50
CA ALA A 24 29.74 3.12 -6.20
C ALA A 24 28.21 3.19 -6.32
N ILE A 25 27.69 3.71 -7.44
CA ILE A 25 26.24 3.70 -7.74
C ILE A 25 25.79 2.28 -8.06
N ILE A 26 26.55 1.53 -8.87
CA ILE A 26 26.26 0.11 -9.14
C ILE A 26 26.23 -0.70 -7.84
N ASP A 27 27.24 -0.52 -6.98
CA ASP A 27 27.35 -1.22 -5.70
C ASP A 27 26.15 -0.94 -4.79
N PHE A 28 25.63 0.30 -4.78
CA PHE A 28 24.40 0.64 -4.07
C PHE A 28 23.17 -0.12 -4.60
N LEU A 29 23.04 -0.23 -5.93
CA LEU A 29 21.90 -0.90 -6.56
C LEU A 29 21.96 -2.42 -6.35
N GLU A 30 23.15 -3.02 -6.49
CA GLU A 30 23.37 -4.46 -6.25
C GLU A 30 23.21 -4.84 -4.77
N ASP A 31 23.70 -4.02 -3.86
CA ASP A 31 23.48 -4.21 -2.42
C ASP A 31 22.00 -4.06 -2.04
N GLY A 32 21.29 -3.12 -2.66
CA GLY A 32 19.84 -2.98 -2.49
C GLY A 32 19.10 -4.25 -2.92
N LYS A 33 19.41 -4.77 -4.11
CA LYS A 33 18.86 -6.05 -4.59
C LYS A 33 19.19 -7.21 -3.64
N ALA A 34 20.45 -7.31 -3.19
CA ALA A 34 20.89 -8.36 -2.25
C ALA A 34 20.21 -8.22 -0.87
N SER A 35 19.87 -7.01 -0.46
CA SER A 35 19.20 -6.69 0.80
C SER A 35 17.66 -6.85 0.73
N GLY A 36 17.10 -7.17 -0.44
CA GLY A 36 15.66 -7.32 -0.64
C GLY A 36 14.91 -6.01 -0.92
N VAL A 37 15.61 -4.95 -1.35
CA VAL A 37 14.97 -3.76 -1.91
C VAL A 37 14.58 -4.05 -3.36
N ASP A 38 13.28 -4.03 -3.62
CA ASP A 38 12.72 -4.26 -4.95
C ASP A 38 12.52 -2.91 -5.66
N PHE A 39 13.57 -2.40 -6.31
CA PHE A 39 13.53 -1.09 -6.95
C PHE A 39 12.61 -1.06 -8.17
N ASN A 40 11.91 0.06 -8.35
CA ASN A 40 11.09 0.33 -9.54
C ASN A 40 11.72 1.42 -10.40
N GLY A 41 12.26 2.47 -9.77
CA GLY A 41 13.03 3.50 -10.44
C GLY A 41 13.87 4.31 -9.46
N PHE A 42 14.89 4.98 -9.97
CA PHE A 42 15.75 5.84 -9.17
C PHE A 42 16.32 6.99 -10.00
N MET A 43 16.71 8.07 -9.31
CA MET A 43 17.45 9.20 -9.87
C MET A 43 18.43 9.73 -8.82
N VAL A 44 19.65 10.04 -9.25
CA VAL A 44 20.67 10.72 -8.46
C VAL A 44 20.96 12.07 -9.12
N TYR A 45 20.77 13.14 -8.36
CA TYR A 45 21.11 14.49 -8.76
C TYR A 45 22.31 14.98 -7.95
N SER A 46 23.25 15.67 -8.59
CA SER A 46 24.41 16.26 -7.94
C SER A 46 24.83 17.55 -8.64
N LYS A 47 24.90 18.65 -7.88
CA LYS A 47 25.51 19.92 -8.29
C LYS A 47 25.05 20.40 -9.69
N GLY A 48 23.74 20.46 -9.91
CA GLY A 48 23.17 21.06 -11.13
C GLY A 48 22.64 20.08 -12.18
N ALA A 49 22.90 18.77 -12.05
CA ALA A 49 22.47 17.79 -13.05
C ALA A 49 22.09 16.44 -12.44
N VAL A 50 21.23 15.70 -13.14
CA VAL A 50 20.99 14.28 -12.94
C VAL A 50 22.22 13.53 -13.46
N ILE A 51 22.87 12.76 -12.59
CA ILE A 51 24.10 12.03 -12.90
C ILE A 51 23.88 10.53 -13.10
N ALA A 52 22.77 9.99 -12.58
CA ALA A 52 22.38 8.61 -12.79
C ALA A 52 20.86 8.48 -12.67
N GLU A 53 20.25 7.67 -13.51
CA GLU A 53 18.83 7.37 -13.47
C GLU A 53 18.56 6.02 -14.12
N GLY A 54 17.50 5.34 -13.68
CA GLY A 54 17.12 4.06 -14.23
C GLY A 54 15.78 3.60 -13.71
N TRP A 55 15.09 2.80 -14.51
CA TRP A 55 13.81 2.18 -14.18
C TRP A 55 13.89 0.71 -14.54
N TRP A 56 13.38 -0.15 -13.67
CA TRP A 56 13.33 -1.58 -13.95
C TRP A 56 12.13 -1.83 -14.86
N ASP A 57 12.37 -2.17 -16.13
CA ASP A 57 11.30 -2.53 -17.06
C ASP A 57 10.36 -3.56 -16.41
N PRO A 58 9.02 -3.35 -16.41
CA PRO A 58 8.24 -2.40 -17.24
C PRO A 58 8.02 -0.98 -16.67
N TYR A 59 8.66 -0.58 -15.57
CA TYR A 59 8.60 0.81 -15.10
C TYR A 59 9.34 1.77 -16.04
N ARG A 60 8.91 3.04 -16.10
CA ARG A 60 9.35 4.00 -17.14
C ARG A 60 9.43 5.44 -16.62
N PRO A 61 10.28 6.30 -17.19
CA PRO A 61 10.37 7.72 -16.80
C PRO A 61 9.11 8.55 -17.09
N ASP A 62 8.29 8.14 -18.07
CA ASP A 62 7.05 8.84 -18.44
C ASP A 62 5.85 8.45 -17.58
N LEU A 63 5.96 7.37 -16.80
CA LEU A 63 4.90 6.89 -15.93
C LEU A 63 4.89 7.61 -14.57
N ARG A 64 3.69 7.82 -14.05
CA ARG A 64 3.52 8.22 -12.65
C ARG A 64 3.68 7.01 -11.74
N HIS A 65 4.06 7.26 -10.51
CA HIS A 65 4.14 6.27 -9.45
C HIS A 65 3.40 6.77 -8.22
N MET A 66 2.67 5.89 -7.55
CA MET A 66 2.02 6.19 -6.27
C MET A 66 3.08 6.49 -5.20
N MET A 67 2.99 7.66 -4.58
CA MET A 67 4.01 8.14 -3.64
C MET A 67 3.68 7.87 -2.17
N HIS A 68 2.50 7.32 -1.86
CA HIS A 68 2.05 7.11 -0.48
C HIS A 68 2.29 8.37 0.39
N SER A 69 2.90 8.21 1.57
CA SER A 69 3.24 9.31 2.46
C SER A 69 4.23 10.34 1.91
N GLY A 70 4.93 10.07 0.81
CA GLY A 70 5.73 11.08 0.09
C GLY A 70 4.88 12.27 -0.36
N THR A 71 3.57 12.08 -0.47
CA THR A 71 2.57 13.13 -0.70
C THR A 71 2.67 14.30 0.31
N LYS A 72 3.06 14.02 1.55
CA LYS A 72 3.15 15.03 2.63
C LYS A 72 4.14 16.16 2.31
N GLY A 73 5.18 15.88 1.51
CA GLY A 73 6.09 16.91 1.01
C GLY A 73 5.37 17.94 0.13
N PHE A 74 4.44 17.51 -0.74
CA PHE A 74 3.62 18.43 -1.54
C PHE A 74 2.60 19.19 -0.69
N LEU A 75 2.00 18.53 0.31
CA LEU A 75 1.13 19.20 1.27
C LEU A 75 1.89 20.28 2.05
N SER A 76 3.14 20.03 2.44
CA SER A 76 4.01 21.03 3.09
C SER A 76 4.12 22.31 2.27
N VAL A 77 4.36 22.16 0.95
CA VAL A 77 4.40 23.29 0.01
C VAL A 77 3.07 24.03 -0.04
N ALA A 78 1.95 23.29 -0.11
CA ALA A 78 0.62 23.88 -0.17
C ALA A 78 0.30 24.73 1.08
N VAL A 79 0.61 24.20 2.26
CA VAL A 79 0.42 24.93 3.52
C VAL A 79 1.34 26.15 3.57
N GLY A 80 2.59 26.02 3.14
CA GLY A 80 3.54 27.14 3.08
C GLY A 80 3.06 28.28 2.20
N MET A 81 2.63 27.96 0.98
CA MET A 81 2.07 28.94 0.05
C MET A 81 0.78 29.57 0.59
N ALA A 82 -0.10 28.77 1.23
CA ALA A 82 -1.34 29.30 1.81
C ALA A 82 -1.07 30.27 2.98
N VAL A 83 -0.08 29.98 3.83
CA VAL A 83 0.37 30.89 4.89
C VAL A 83 0.99 32.15 4.31
N GLN A 84 1.88 32.03 3.31
CA GLN A 84 2.52 33.16 2.64
C GLN A 84 1.51 34.09 1.94
N GLU A 85 0.43 33.53 1.39
CA GLU A 85 -0.66 34.27 0.75
C GLU A 85 -1.70 34.81 1.75
N GLY A 86 -1.55 34.51 3.04
CA GLY A 86 -2.40 35.05 4.11
C GLY A 86 -3.78 34.38 4.23
N TYR A 87 -3.94 33.14 3.74
CA TYR A 87 -5.19 32.39 3.93
C TYR A 87 -5.42 31.97 5.38
N PHE A 88 -4.34 31.69 6.12
CA PHE A 88 -4.35 31.38 7.55
C PHE A 88 -2.93 31.54 8.13
N ALA A 89 -2.82 31.62 9.45
CA ALA A 89 -1.56 31.66 10.19
C ALA A 89 -1.24 30.30 10.83
N LEU A 90 0.02 30.10 11.23
CA LEU A 90 0.47 28.87 11.88
C LEU A 90 -0.12 28.70 13.28
N GLU A 91 -0.39 29.82 13.96
CA GLU A 91 -0.92 29.89 15.32
C GLU A 91 -2.44 29.77 15.38
N ASP A 92 -3.12 29.83 14.23
CA ASP A 92 -4.57 29.72 14.15
C ASP A 92 -5.06 28.39 14.73
N LYS A 93 -6.18 28.45 15.45
CA LYS A 93 -6.77 27.27 16.08
C LYS A 93 -7.49 26.42 15.05
N VAL A 94 -7.17 25.14 15.01
CA VAL A 94 -7.75 24.20 14.04
C VAL A 94 -9.27 24.15 14.16
N LEU A 95 -9.81 24.17 15.39
CA LEU A 95 -11.25 24.18 15.61
C LEU A 95 -11.96 25.45 15.12
N SER A 96 -11.26 26.59 15.00
CA SER A 96 -11.90 27.80 14.46
C SER A 96 -12.24 27.70 12.98
N PHE A 97 -11.59 26.81 12.23
CA PHE A 97 -11.95 26.54 10.83
C PHE A 97 -13.19 25.66 10.70
N PHE A 98 -13.48 24.85 11.73
CA PHE A 98 -14.55 23.84 11.72
C PHE A 98 -15.46 23.90 12.96
N PRO A 99 -16.15 25.03 13.19
CA PRO A 99 -17.03 25.19 14.36
C PRO A 99 -18.15 24.14 14.44
N GLU A 100 -18.53 23.53 13.31
CA GLU A 100 -19.51 22.44 13.25
C GLU A 100 -19.08 21.15 13.95
N TYR A 101 -17.78 20.95 14.20
CA TYR A 101 -17.26 19.74 14.87
C TYR A 101 -16.93 19.94 16.36
N VAL A 102 -17.21 21.11 16.94
CA VAL A 102 -17.01 21.35 18.38
C VAL A 102 -17.78 20.33 19.22
N GLN A 103 -19.03 20.04 18.86
CA GLN A 103 -19.84 19.07 19.58
C GLN A 103 -19.29 17.64 19.46
N THR A 104 -18.77 17.26 18.28
CA THR A 104 -18.09 15.98 18.09
C THR A 104 -16.91 15.84 19.04
N VAL A 105 -16.09 16.89 19.20
CA VAL A 105 -14.96 16.89 20.13
C VAL A 105 -15.43 16.75 21.58
N VAL A 106 -16.47 17.47 21.99
CA VAL A 106 -17.05 17.40 23.35
C VAL A 106 -17.50 15.98 23.68
N GLU A 107 -18.11 15.28 22.73
CA GLU A 107 -18.64 13.93 22.93
C GLU A 107 -17.55 12.87 23.05
N THR A 108 -16.42 13.04 22.35
CA THR A 108 -15.34 12.05 22.34
C THR A 108 -14.22 12.33 23.32
N ASN A 109 -14.05 13.58 23.76
CA ASN A 109 -12.94 13.98 24.62
C ASN A 109 -13.43 14.39 26.00
N SER A 110 -12.82 13.81 27.04
CA SER A 110 -13.09 14.23 28.42
C SER A 110 -12.62 15.66 28.71
N THR A 111 -11.80 16.26 27.85
CA THR A 111 -11.24 17.61 27.98
C THR A 111 -11.22 18.36 26.64
N THR A 112 -12.26 19.14 26.35
CA THR A 112 -12.32 20.01 25.16
C THR A 112 -11.18 21.02 25.11
N GLU A 113 -10.65 21.41 26.27
CA GLU A 113 -9.56 22.37 26.44
C GLU A 113 -8.30 22.03 25.65
N LEU A 114 -8.00 20.73 25.42
CA LEU A 114 -6.82 20.33 24.66
C LEU A 114 -7.04 20.53 23.15
N ALA A 115 -8.22 20.18 22.66
CA ALA A 115 -8.57 20.35 21.26
C ALA A 115 -8.64 21.83 20.86
N ASP A 116 -9.12 22.70 21.75
CA ASP A 116 -9.15 24.17 21.56
C ASP A 116 -7.75 24.80 21.45
N GLN A 117 -6.72 24.11 21.95
CA GLN A 117 -5.33 24.58 21.88
C GLN A 117 -4.63 24.20 20.58
N LEU A 118 -5.13 23.20 19.83
CA LEU A 118 -4.51 22.67 18.63
C LEU A 118 -4.33 23.76 17.56
N THR A 119 -3.08 23.96 17.11
CA THR A 119 -2.74 24.92 16.06
C THR A 119 -2.44 24.25 14.72
N VAL A 120 -2.39 25.04 13.65
CA VAL A 120 -1.95 24.59 12.32
C VAL A 120 -0.50 24.08 12.38
N GLU A 121 0.37 24.74 13.13
CA GLU A 121 1.77 24.29 13.30
C GLU A 121 1.84 22.89 13.93
N ASP A 122 1.03 22.62 14.96
CA ASP A 122 1.01 21.31 15.62
C ASP A 122 0.65 20.17 14.66
N LEU A 123 -0.20 20.44 13.66
CA LEU A 123 -0.52 19.49 12.60
C LEU A 123 0.67 19.24 11.67
N LEU A 124 1.41 20.30 11.30
CA LEU A 124 2.59 20.20 10.42
C LEU A 124 3.72 19.40 11.07
N THR A 125 3.94 19.60 12.37
CA THR A 125 5.01 18.96 13.13
C THR A 125 4.61 17.59 13.71
N GLN A 126 3.40 17.10 13.39
CA GLN A 126 2.87 15.81 13.88
C GLN A 126 2.84 15.75 15.43
N THR A 127 2.54 16.87 16.07
CA THR A 127 2.46 17.02 17.53
C THR A 127 1.07 17.42 17.99
N SER A 128 0.02 16.87 17.37
CA SER A 128 -1.36 17.31 17.57
C SER A 128 -1.97 16.95 18.94
N GLY A 129 -1.26 16.18 19.78
CA GLY A 129 -1.74 15.78 21.10
C GLY A 129 -2.45 14.42 21.15
N HIS A 130 -2.56 13.71 20.02
CA HIS A 130 -3.04 12.33 19.99
C HIS A 130 -1.95 11.35 20.43
N ASP A 131 -2.31 10.32 21.19
CA ASP A 131 -1.41 9.22 21.55
C ASP A 131 -1.30 8.17 20.44
N GLN A 132 -2.36 8.01 19.63
CA GLN A 132 -2.43 7.10 18.49
C GLN A 132 -2.39 7.84 17.16
N GLY A 133 -1.59 7.31 16.22
CA GLY A 133 -1.57 7.76 14.83
C GLY A 133 -2.64 7.05 14.01
N SER A 134 -3.15 7.69 12.96
CA SER A 134 -4.05 7.04 12.00
C SER A 134 -3.35 6.78 10.66
N SER A 135 -3.70 5.66 10.03
CA SER A 135 -3.29 5.34 8.67
C SER A 135 -4.36 5.80 7.69
N GLY A 136 -3.97 6.29 6.51
CA GLY A 136 -4.94 6.54 5.44
C GLY A 136 -5.78 5.31 5.10
N ALA A 137 -5.20 4.11 5.21
CA ALA A 137 -5.91 2.86 4.90
C ALA A 137 -7.10 2.56 5.83
N SER A 138 -7.07 3.04 7.08
CA SER A 138 -8.20 2.82 8.00
C SER A 138 -9.43 3.64 7.59
N TRP A 139 -9.25 4.71 6.81
CA TRP A 139 -10.31 5.67 6.52
C TRP A 139 -10.70 5.73 5.04
N ARG A 140 -9.90 5.18 4.10
CA ARG A 140 -10.24 5.16 2.66
C ARG A 140 -11.64 4.61 2.34
N GLY A 141 -12.14 3.66 3.13
CA GLY A 141 -13.49 3.10 2.97
C GLY A 141 -14.62 3.92 3.60
N ILE A 142 -14.30 4.99 4.35
CA ILE A 142 -15.29 5.86 4.98
C ILE A 142 -15.70 6.93 3.97
N THR A 143 -16.99 6.99 3.63
CA THR A 143 -17.53 7.91 2.61
C THR A 143 -18.22 9.15 3.18
N THR A 144 -18.28 9.30 4.51
CA THR A 144 -19.01 10.38 5.18
C THR A 144 -18.17 11.64 5.36
N SER A 145 -17.36 11.74 6.40
CA SER A 145 -16.46 12.87 6.65
C SER A 145 -15.21 12.37 7.34
N TRP A 146 -14.05 12.64 6.76
CA TRP A 146 -12.77 12.34 7.42
C TRP A 146 -12.36 13.45 8.39
N ILE A 147 -12.95 14.65 8.29
CA ILE A 147 -12.77 15.72 9.28
C ILE A 147 -13.37 15.26 10.61
N GLU A 148 -14.61 14.78 10.57
CA GLU A 148 -15.28 14.23 11.75
C GLU A 148 -14.49 13.07 12.38
N GLN A 149 -14.00 12.12 11.56
CA GLN A 149 -13.18 11.01 12.06
C GLN A 149 -11.88 11.48 12.72
N SER A 150 -11.29 12.58 12.22
CA SER A 150 -10.09 13.17 12.81
C SER A 150 -10.36 13.73 14.21
N PHE A 151 -11.48 14.44 14.38
CA PHE A 151 -11.87 15.00 15.68
C PHE A 151 -12.36 13.95 16.69
N LYS A 152 -12.76 12.76 16.22
CA LYS A 152 -13.09 11.62 17.08
C LYS A 152 -11.86 10.93 17.70
N ILE A 153 -10.64 11.22 17.22
CA ILE A 153 -9.41 10.72 17.85
C ILE A 153 -9.21 11.44 19.18
N PRO A 154 -9.09 10.72 20.32
CA PRO A 154 -8.89 11.35 21.61
C PRO A 154 -7.60 12.20 21.70
N PHE A 155 -7.67 13.32 22.41
CA PHE A 155 -6.51 14.13 22.78
C PHE A 155 -5.98 13.66 24.15
N ALA A 156 -4.83 13.00 24.15
CA ALA A 156 -4.17 12.48 25.35
C ALA A 156 -3.09 13.42 25.90
N HIS A 157 -2.56 14.30 25.06
CA HIS A 157 -1.46 15.20 25.37
C HIS A 157 -1.79 16.62 24.94
N LYS A 158 -1.07 17.58 25.52
CA LYS A 158 -1.12 18.96 25.05
C LYS A 158 -0.56 19.05 23.61
N PRO A 159 -1.24 19.73 22.68
CA PRO A 159 -0.67 20.01 21.37
C PRO A 159 0.71 20.68 21.48
N GLY A 160 1.62 20.29 20.61
CA GLY A 160 3.01 20.78 20.56
C GLY A 160 4.00 20.05 21.48
N THR A 161 3.54 19.10 22.31
CA THR A 161 4.42 18.45 23.32
C THR A 161 4.71 16.97 23.09
N PHE A 162 3.96 16.30 22.21
CA PHE A 162 4.11 14.86 21.99
C PHE A 162 4.02 14.53 20.50
N PHE A 163 5.05 13.89 19.95
CA PHE A 163 5.10 13.50 18.55
C PHE A 163 4.38 12.18 18.31
N ARG A 164 3.43 12.20 17.37
CA ARG A 164 2.78 11.01 16.85
C ARG A 164 2.47 11.20 15.37
N TYR A 165 3.17 10.44 14.54
CA TYR A 165 2.93 10.43 13.10
C TYR A 165 1.51 9.94 12.77
N SER A 166 0.75 10.75 12.03
CA SER A 166 -0.65 10.48 11.71
C SER A 166 -1.02 10.99 10.31
N SER A 167 -1.92 10.28 9.64
CA SER A 167 -2.54 10.76 8.39
C SER A 167 -3.69 11.72 8.64
N ALA A 168 -4.34 11.65 9.81
CA ALA A 168 -5.42 12.56 10.22
C ALA A 168 -4.96 14.02 10.23
N THR A 169 -3.77 14.27 10.76
CA THR A 169 -3.21 15.62 10.90
C THR A 169 -2.97 16.25 9.53
N SER A 170 -2.43 15.48 8.59
CA SER A 170 -2.27 15.89 7.19
C SER A 170 -3.59 16.10 6.46
N TYR A 171 -4.63 15.32 6.78
CA TYR A 171 -5.95 15.54 6.20
C TYR A 171 -6.57 16.85 6.70
N LEU A 172 -6.48 17.15 7.99
CA LEU A 172 -6.96 18.42 8.55
C LEU A 172 -6.26 19.63 7.92
N LEU A 173 -4.95 19.55 7.64
CA LEU A 173 -4.23 20.60 6.89
C LEU A 173 -4.80 20.79 5.48
N SER A 174 -5.08 19.70 4.76
CA SER A 174 -5.72 19.75 3.43
C SER A 174 -7.12 20.34 3.51
N ALA A 175 -7.88 20.00 4.55
CA ALA A 175 -9.21 20.54 4.80
C ALA A 175 -9.19 22.04 5.13
N ILE A 176 -8.17 22.54 5.85
CA ILE A 176 -8.00 23.98 6.12
C ILE A 176 -7.71 24.74 4.83
N ILE A 177 -6.84 24.21 3.96
CA ILE A 177 -6.61 24.77 2.61
C ILE A 177 -7.94 24.81 1.85
N HIS A 178 -8.69 23.71 1.84
CA HIS A 178 -9.97 23.66 1.17
C HIS A 178 -10.97 24.70 1.70
N ARG A 179 -11.10 24.80 3.02
CA ARG A 179 -12.00 25.71 3.71
C ARG A 179 -11.70 27.19 3.44
N THR A 180 -10.42 27.55 3.42
CA THR A 180 -9.98 28.94 3.30
C THR A 180 -9.85 29.41 1.86
N THR A 181 -9.56 28.51 0.93
CA THR A 181 -9.34 28.84 -0.49
C THR A 181 -10.53 28.51 -1.40
N GLY A 182 -11.45 27.64 -0.95
CA GLY A 182 -12.51 27.07 -1.77
C GLY A 182 -12.03 26.07 -2.84
N GLN A 183 -10.77 25.66 -2.80
CA GLN A 183 -10.15 24.79 -3.81
C GLN A 183 -9.72 23.46 -3.20
N SER A 184 -9.66 22.40 -3.98
CA SER A 184 -8.90 21.20 -3.56
C SER A 184 -7.41 21.57 -3.44
N THR A 185 -6.67 20.90 -2.57
CA THR A 185 -5.22 21.13 -2.41
C THR A 185 -4.46 20.94 -3.72
N LYS A 186 -4.87 19.97 -4.55
CA LYS A 186 -4.32 19.78 -5.89
C LYS A 186 -4.58 20.99 -6.78
N SER A 187 -5.81 21.49 -6.83
CA SER A 187 -6.18 22.67 -7.63
C SER A 187 -5.44 23.92 -7.16
N PHE A 188 -5.28 24.08 -5.84
CA PHE A 188 -4.51 25.17 -5.24
C PHE A 188 -3.04 25.15 -5.69
N LEU A 189 -2.41 23.97 -5.69
CA LEU A 189 -1.01 23.79 -6.12
C LEU A 189 -0.81 23.84 -7.63
N MET A 190 -1.86 23.64 -8.44
CA MET A 190 -1.72 23.55 -9.90
C MET A 190 -1.01 24.78 -10.51
N PRO A 191 -1.48 26.03 -10.29
CA PRO A 191 -0.79 27.21 -10.82
C PRO A 191 0.46 27.62 -10.02
N ARG A 192 0.61 27.15 -8.78
CA ARG A 192 1.64 27.63 -7.84
C ARG A 192 2.89 26.76 -7.80
N LEU A 193 2.75 25.47 -8.08
CA LEU A 193 3.82 24.48 -7.98
C LEU A 193 3.90 23.61 -9.23
N PHE A 194 2.81 22.94 -9.61
CA PHE A 194 2.86 21.94 -10.68
C PHE A 194 3.17 22.57 -12.03
N GLN A 195 2.52 23.67 -12.39
CA GLN A 195 2.81 24.40 -13.62
C GLN A 195 4.22 25.02 -13.62
N PRO A 196 4.66 25.78 -12.59
CA PRO A 196 6.02 26.33 -12.56
C PRO A 196 7.15 25.28 -12.64
N LEU A 197 6.97 24.11 -12.03
CA LEU A 197 7.97 23.03 -12.08
C LEU A 197 7.82 22.14 -13.33
N GLY A 198 6.85 22.42 -14.20
CA GLY A 198 6.58 21.58 -15.38
C GLY A 198 6.20 20.14 -15.02
N MET A 199 5.48 19.94 -13.92
CA MET A 199 4.96 18.64 -13.50
C MET A 199 3.66 18.36 -14.26
N ILE A 200 3.71 17.40 -15.18
CA ILE A 200 2.59 17.07 -16.08
C ILE A 200 2.02 15.71 -15.69
N GLY A 201 0.70 15.63 -15.55
CA GLY A 201 -0.01 14.37 -15.30
C GLY A 201 -0.11 13.97 -13.83
N VAL A 202 0.25 14.86 -12.90
CA VAL A 202 0.08 14.63 -11.45
C VAL A 202 -1.39 14.35 -11.13
N THR A 203 -1.63 13.23 -10.44
CA THR A 203 -2.94 12.91 -9.86
C THR A 203 -2.86 12.96 -8.35
N TRP A 204 -4.01 13.24 -7.74
CA TRP A 204 -4.18 13.18 -6.30
C TRP A 204 -5.59 12.69 -6.02
N ASP A 205 -5.71 11.59 -5.29
CA ASP A 205 -6.99 11.05 -4.84
C ASP A 205 -7.88 12.11 -4.19
N VAL A 206 -9.19 11.87 -4.21
CA VAL A 206 -10.20 12.73 -3.59
C VAL A 206 -10.93 11.89 -2.53
N GLY A 207 -10.91 12.36 -1.29
CA GLY A 207 -11.67 11.77 -0.19
C GLY A 207 -13.10 12.32 -0.13
N PRO A 208 -13.84 12.02 0.95
CA PRO A 208 -15.12 12.65 1.23
C PRO A 208 -14.99 14.18 1.24
N GLU A 209 -16.12 14.87 1.11
CA GLU A 209 -16.17 16.33 1.15
C GLU A 209 -15.36 17.01 0.00
N GLU A 210 -14.97 16.25 -1.04
CA GLU A 210 -14.15 16.69 -2.17
C GLU A 210 -12.73 17.17 -1.79
N ILE A 211 -12.21 16.68 -0.66
CA ILE A 211 -10.90 17.09 -0.12
C ILE A 211 -9.84 16.05 -0.50
N ASN A 212 -8.69 16.51 -1.01
CA ASN A 212 -7.54 15.61 -1.22
C ASN A 212 -7.04 15.06 0.12
N PRO A 213 -6.63 13.77 0.23
CA PRO A 213 -6.24 13.15 1.50
C PRO A 213 -5.12 13.85 2.29
N GLY A 214 -4.30 14.68 1.64
CA GLY A 214 -3.20 15.42 2.28
C GLY A 214 -1.99 14.54 2.61
N GLY A 215 -2.21 13.47 3.37
CA GLY A 215 -1.15 12.57 3.84
C GLY A 215 -0.75 11.46 2.86
N ASN A 216 -1.49 11.27 1.77
CA ASN A 216 -1.29 10.22 0.76
C ASN A 216 -2.07 10.54 -0.54
N GLY A 217 -1.98 9.66 -1.55
CA GLY A 217 -2.81 9.71 -2.75
C GLY A 217 -2.23 10.48 -3.94
N ILE A 218 -1.07 11.13 -3.80
CA ILE A 218 -0.36 11.65 -4.99
C ILE A 218 0.23 10.49 -5.79
N SER A 219 0.05 10.56 -7.10
CA SER A 219 0.88 9.86 -8.08
C SER A 219 1.53 10.87 -9.03
N CYS A 220 2.85 10.80 -9.16
CA CYS A 220 3.65 11.69 -10.01
C CYS A 220 4.88 10.94 -10.54
N LYS A 221 5.60 11.51 -11.51
CA LYS A 221 6.80 10.86 -12.05
C LYS A 221 7.93 10.87 -11.02
N THR A 222 8.90 9.97 -11.16
CA THR A 222 10.14 9.98 -10.36
C THR A 222 10.83 11.36 -10.44
N SER A 223 10.84 11.97 -11.63
CA SER A 223 11.37 13.32 -11.86
C SER A 223 10.60 14.42 -11.14
N ASP A 224 9.28 14.29 -10.96
CA ASP A 224 8.48 15.29 -10.24
C ASP A 224 8.83 15.27 -8.74
N LEU A 225 9.01 14.08 -8.17
CA LEU A 225 9.49 13.96 -6.80
C LEU A 225 10.91 14.55 -6.63
N LEU A 226 11.79 14.37 -7.63
CA LEU A 226 13.10 15.03 -7.67
C LEU A 226 12.97 16.57 -7.71
N LYS A 227 12.05 17.12 -8.52
CA LYS A 227 11.82 18.57 -8.59
C LYS A 227 11.31 19.15 -7.27
N LEU A 228 10.45 18.43 -6.54
CA LEU A 228 10.03 18.82 -5.18
C LEU A 228 11.22 18.92 -4.23
N ALA A 229 12.10 17.90 -4.24
CA ALA A 229 13.30 17.87 -3.42
C ALA A 229 14.29 18.98 -3.83
N LEU A 230 14.42 19.24 -5.13
CA LEU A 230 15.30 20.28 -5.68
C LEU A 230 14.83 21.68 -5.29
N LEU A 231 13.52 21.94 -5.26
CA LEU A 231 12.96 23.20 -4.75
C LEU A 231 13.40 23.47 -3.30
N HIS A 232 13.41 22.44 -2.44
CA HIS A 232 13.85 22.57 -1.05
C HIS A 232 15.38 22.70 -0.94
N LEU A 233 16.14 21.95 -1.74
CA LEU A 233 17.59 22.09 -1.81
C LEU A 233 17.99 23.51 -2.24
N GLN A 234 17.21 24.14 -3.12
CA GLN A 234 17.42 25.51 -3.61
C GLN A 234 16.78 26.59 -2.72
N GLY A 235 16.38 26.27 -1.48
CA GLY A 235 15.86 27.26 -0.53
C GLY A 235 14.54 27.90 -0.98
N GLY A 236 13.74 27.18 -1.78
CA GLY A 236 12.42 27.61 -2.25
C GLY A 236 12.45 28.39 -3.57
N VAL A 237 13.59 28.42 -4.26
CA VAL A 237 13.75 29.06 -5.58
C VAL A 237 13.69 28.01 -6.67
N TRP A 238 12.98 28.29 -7.75
CA TRP A 238 12.93 27.50 -8.98
C TRP A 238 13.13 28.44 -10.18
N GLU A 239 14.14 28.17 -11.02
CA GLU A 239 14.44 28.99 -12.21
C GLU A 239 14.52 30.51 -11.93
N GLY A 240 15.05 30.89 -10.76
CA GLY A 240 15.17 32.28 -10.32
C GLY A 240 13.90 32.88 -9.71
N GLN A 241 12.77 32.18 -9.74
CA GLN A 241 11.53 32.57 -9.07
C GLN A 241 11.46 31.96 -7.67
N ARG A 242 11.20 32.77 -6.65
CA ARG A 242 10.92 32.28 -5.29
C ARG A 242 9.48 31.79 -5.20
N LEU A 243 9.29 30.49 -5.00
CA LEU A 243 7.99 29.85 -4.78
C LEU A 243 7.70 29.62 -3.30
N LEU A 244 8.73 29.38 -2.49
CA LEU A 244 8.64 29.24 -1.04
C LEU A 244 9.61 30.19 -0.33
N SER A 245 9.22 30.70 0.84
CA SER A 245 10.14 31.50 1.64
C SER A 245 11.28 30.64 2.15
N GLU A 246 12.45 31.25 2.28
CA GLU A 246 13.62 30.58 2.86
C GLU A 246 13.36 30.14 4.31
N GLU A 247 12.61 30.94 5.07
CA GLU A 247 12.15 30.59 6.41
C GLU A 247 11.26 29.34 6.40
N TRP A 248 10.33 29.22 5.45
CA TRP A 248 9.48 28.04 5.33
C TRP A 248 10.30 26.79 5.06
N VAL A 249 11.22 26.86 4.09
CA VAL A 249 12.10 25.74 3.76
C VAL A 249 12.94 25.34 4.97
N ALA A 250 13.52 26.30 5.69
CA ALA A 250 14.31 26.03 6.89
C ALA A 250 13.48 25.31 7.98
N LYS A 251 12.26 25.76 8.27
CA LYS A 251 11.39 25.08 9.25
C LYS A 251 10.90 23.73 8.75
N ALA A 252 10.66 23.61 7.44
CA ALA A 252 10.25 22.36 6.82
C ALA A 252 11.30 21.27 6.94
N THR A 253 12.58 21.62 6.84
CA THR A 253 13.68 20.65 6.72
C THR A 253 14.61 20.61 7.94
N GLN A 254 14.19 21.16 9.08
CA GLN A 254 14.93 21.09 10.35
C GLN A 254 14.08 20.45 11.46
N PRO A 255 14.71 19.86 12.50
CA PRO A 255 14.00 19.28 13.63
C PRO A 255 13.08 20.29 14.32
N GLN A 256 11.79 19.98 14.39
CA GLN A 256 10.80 20.78 15.10
C GLN A 256 10.35 20.09 16.38
N ARG A 257 10.14 20.89 17.43
CA ARG A 257 9.69 20.40 18.76
C ARG A 257 10.58 19.29 19.34
N GLY A 258 11.86 19.26 18.97
CA GLY A 258 12.84 18.25 19.42
C GLY A 258 12.74 16.88 18.73
N ASN A 259 12.00 16.77 17.63
CA ASN A 259 11.80 15.51 16.89
C ASN A 259 12.59 15.51 15.58
N GLU A 260 12.92 14.31 15.08
CA GLU A 260 13.53 14.06 13.76
C GLU A 260 12.52 14.30 12.59
N TYR A 261 11.75 15.40 12.68
CA TYR A 261 10.67 15.77 11.78
C TYR A 261 10.52 17.29 11.74
N GLY A 262 10.37 17.85 10.54
CA GLY A 262 10.08 19.26 10.31
C GLY A 262 8.63 19.51 9.94
N TYR A 263 8.36 20.46 9.05
CA TYR A 263 7.02 20.61 8.45
C TYR A 263 6.80 19.56 7.37
N GLN A 264 6.33 18.38 7.80
CA GLN A 264 5.97 17.25 6.93
C GLN A 264 7.15 16.60 6.17
N TRP A 265 8.39 16.86 6.59
CA TRP A 265 9.61 16.18 6.14
C TRP A 265 10.29 15.46 7.31
N TRP A 266 10.88 14.29 7.04
CA TRP A 266 11.76 13.63 8.00
C TRP A 266 13.14 14.28 7.98
N VAL A 267 13.79 14.30 9.14
CA VAL A 267 15.16 14.78 9.29
C VAL A 267 16.01 13.64 9.81
N SER A 268 17.20 13.47 9.24
CA SER A 268 18.18 12.51 9.75
C SER A 268 18.58 12.83 11.19
N LYS A 269 18.97 11.80 11.95
CA LYS A 269 19.42 11.94 13.34
C LYS A 269 20.60 12.91 13.50
N ASP A 270 21.53 12.90 12.54
CA ASP A 270 22.71 13.77 12.55
C ASP A 270 22.42 15.17 11.96
N ASN A 271 21.17 15.41 11.55
CA ASN A 271 20.69 16.66 10.94
C ASN A 271 21.55 17.11 9.74
N ASP A 272 22.03 16.16 8.95
CA ASP A 272 22.85 16.39 7.76
C ASP A 272 22.11 16.14 6.44
N SER A 273 20.94 15.51 6.53
CA SER A 273 20.03 15.18 5.45
C SER A 273 18.58 15.20 5.94
N TYR A 274 17.66 15.39 4.99
CA TYR A 274 16.21 15.34 5.21
C TYR A 274 15.55 14.62 4.04
N TYR A 275 14.36 14.07 4.25
CA TYR A 275 13.73 13.26 3.23
C TYR A 275 12.20 13.22 3.30
N ALA A 276 11.59 13.15 2.13
CA ALA A 276 10.20 12.73 1.98
C ALA A 276 10.18 11.21 1.91
N TYR A 277 9.19 10.60 2.57
CA TYR A 277 9.08 9.15 2.63
C TYR A 277 7.63 8.69 2.46
N GLY A 278 7.46 7.79 1.50
CA GLY A 278 6.26 7.02 1.23
C GLY A 278 6.48 5.53 1.50
N MET A 279 5.45 4.89 2.05
CA MET A 279 5.43 3.45 2.30
C MET A 279 5.89 2.64 1.09
N PHE A 280 6.50 1.48 1.38
CA PHE A 280 7.13 0.57 0.41
C PHE A 280 8.40 1.11 -0.25
N GLY A 281 8.91 2.26 0.21
CA GLY A 281 10.22 2.78 -0.15
C GLY A 281 10.21 3.82 -1.26
N GLN A 282 9.24 4.75 -1.21
CA GLN A 282 9.23 5.94 -2.05
C GLN A 282 9.99 7.03 -1.32
N PHE A 283 11.21 7.34 -1.74
CA PHE A 283 12.07 8.30 -1.04
C PHE A 283 12.50 9.45 -1.94
N ALA A 284 12.66 10.62 -1.32
CA ALA A 284 13.43 11.73 -1.85
C ALA A 284 14.36 12.24 -0.75
N TYR A 285 15.58 11.74 -0.71
CA TYR A 285 16.63 12.19 0.21
C TYR A 285 17.35 13.40 -0.35
N VAL A 286 17.53 14.42 0.47
CA VAL A 286 18.33 15.60 0.16
C VAL A 286 19.54 15.64 1.08
N PHE A 287 20.71 15.86 0.47
CA PHE A 287 22.00 16.01 1.14
C PHE A 287 22.53 17.43 0.90
N PRO A 288 22.13 18.43 1.71
CA PRO A 288 22.41 19.84 1.43
C PRO A 288 23.89 20.17 1.32
N LYS A 289 24.73 19.59 2.20
CA LYS A 289 26.20 19.80 2.19
C LYS A 289 26.86 19.36 0.89
N HIS A 290 26.25 18.39 0.20
CA HIS A 290 26.76 17.80 -1.05
C HIS A 290 26.09 18.40 -2.28
N GLY A 291 25.03 19.21 -2.11
CA GLY A 291 24.21 19.70 -3.23
C GLY A 291 23.59 18.56 -4.04
N ALA A 292 23.16 17.50 -3.36
CA ALA A 292 22.77 16.24 -3.99
C ALA A 292 21.42 15.72 -3.49
N ILE A 293 20.77 14.91 -4.32
CA ILE A 293 19.46 14.31 -4.06
C ILE A 293 19.47 12.86 -4.56
N LEU A 294 18.88 11.95 -3.78
CA LEU A 294 18.55 10.60 -4.19
C LEU A 294 17.03 10.44 -4.18
N VAL A 295 16.45 10.11 -5.32
CA VAL A 295 15.06 9.66 -5.44
C VAL A 295 15.04 8.18 -5.76
N MET A 296 14.17 7.44 -5.08
CA MET A 296 13.88 6.05 -5.43
C MET A 296 12.39 5.74 -5.23
N THR A 297 11.85 4.89 -6.08
CA THR A 297 10.57 4.21 -5.90
C THR A 297 10.82 2.72 -5.82
N SER A 298 10.11 2.03 -4.94
CA SER A 298 10.31 0.59 -4.74
C SER A 298 9.05 -0.13 -4.25
N SER A 299 9.14 -1.45 -4.28
CA SER A 299 8.13 -2.42 -3.88
C SER A 299 8.57 -3.18 -2.63
N SER A 300 9.21 -2.47 -1.70
CA SER A 300 9.85 -3.09 -0.53
C SER A 300 8.83 -3.44 0.56
N PRO A 301 8.88 -4.64 1.18
CA PRO A 301 7.98 -5.02 2.26
C PRO A 301 7.96 -4.01 3.44
N PRO A 302 6.88 -4.02 4.25
CA PRO A 302 6.81 -3.18 5.45
C PRO A 302 7.97 -3.50 6.40
N GLY A 303 8.84 -2.51 6.57
CA GLY A 303 10.11 -2.67 7.27
C GLY A 303 11.12 -1.66 6.77
N GLU A 304 10.69 -0.39 6.70
CA GLU A 304 11.36 0.80 6.12
C GLU A 304 12.87 0.83 6.35
N GLU A 305 13.31 0.24 7.47
CA GLU A 305 14.70 0.03 7.82
C GLU A 305 15.52 -0.66 6.73
N VAL A 306 14.99 -1.56 5.90
CA VAL A 306 15.80 -2.17 4.82
C VAL A 306 16.25 -1.10 3.82
N ALA A 307 15.32 -0.33 3.26
CA ALA A 307 15.63 0.73 2.31
C ALA A 307 16.37 1.91 2.98
N ARG A 308 15.97 2.31 4.20
CA ARG A 308 16.65 3.39 4.95
C ARG A 308 18.08 3.00 5.35
N SER A 309 18.30 1.77 5.78
CA SER A 309 19.63 1.24 6.12
C SER A 309 20.50 1.15 4.88
N LEU A 310 19.94 0.74 3.73
CA LEU A 310 20.66 0.81 2.45
C LEU A 310 21.14 2.24 2.17
N VAL A 311 20.25 3.24 2.23
CA VAL A 311 20.65 4.64 2.03
C VAL A 311 21.72 5.07 3.03
N ARG A 312 21.56 4.76 4.33
CA ARG A 312 22.51 5.13 5.38
C ARG A 312 23.90 4.49 5.21
N ARG A 313 23.98 3.29 4.64
CA ARG A 313 25.26 2.61 4.38
C ARG A 313 26.06 3.26 3.24
N HIS A 314 25.36 3.84 2.27
CA HIS A 314 25.96 4.32 1.02
C HIS A 314 26.01 5.85 0.91
N PHE A 315 25.01 6.55 1.41
CA PHE A 315 24.91 8.01 1.35
C PHE A 315 25.19 8.64 2.73
N PRO A 316 25.90 9.78 2.77
CA PRO A 316 26.40 10.54 1.62
C PRO A 316 27.76 10.08 1.07
N ALA A 317 28.33 8.96 1.55
CA ALA A 317 29.69 8.53 1.18
C ALA A 317 29.94 8.33 -0.33
N ILE A 318 28.93 7.94 -1.11
CA ILE A 318 29.00 7.87 -2.59
C ILE A 318 29.23 9.23 -3.24
N LEU A 319 28.78 10.31 -2.59
CA LEU A 319 28.85 11.68 -3.12
C LEU A 319 30.21 12.34 -2.90
N GLU A 320 31.09 11.72 -2.11
CA GLU A 320 32.44 12.21 -1.88
C GLU A 320 33.35 11.83 -3.06
N PRO A 321 34.19 12.76 -3.54
CA PRO A 321 35.12 12.45 -4.61
C PRO A 321 36.07 11.31 -4.21
N LYS A 322 36.05 10.21 -4.97
CA LYS A 322 37.03 9.12 -4.81
C LYS A 322 38.08 9.23 -5.93
N GLY A 323 39.34 8.97 -5.56
CA GLY A 323 40.48 9.11 -6.47
C GLY A 323 40.40 8.21 -7.70
N ASP A 324 41.05 8.67 -8.77
CA ASP A 324 41.14 8.16 -10.14
C ASP A 324 39.92 7.37 -10.68
N PRO A 325 38.92 8.06 -11.31
CA PRO A 325 37.76 7.43 -11.93
C PRO A 325 38.07 6.55 -13.16
N SER A 326 39.35 6.29 -13.48
CA SER A 326 39.82 5.68 -14.72
C SER A 326 39.54 4.17 -14.89
N ILE A 327 38.86 3.50 -13.94
CA ILE A 327 38.68 2.05 -13.98
C ILE A 327 37.39 1.62 -14.70
N PHE A 328 36.41 2.52 -14.89
CA PHE A 328 35.17 2.23 -15.60
C PHE A 328 34.95 3.18 -16.79
N SER A 329 34.60 2.64 -17.95
CA SER A 329 34.17 3.46 -19.09
C SER A 329 32.70 3.83 -18.92
N GLU A 330 32.35 5.10 -19.14
CA GLU A 330 30.98 5.64 -19.19
C GLU A 330 29.98 4.71 -19.92
N ASP A 331 30.42 4.07 -21.01
CA ASP A 331 29.64 3.09 -21.78
C ASP A 331 29.16 1.88 -20.99
N SER A 332 29.97 1.38 -20.05
CA SER A 332 29.64 0.18 -19.25
C SER A 332 28.61 0.50 -18.18
N PHE A 333 28.71 1.69 -17.58
CA PHE A 333 27.72 2.17 -16.61
C PHE A 333 26.37 2.40 -17.28
N LYS A 334 26.36 3.07 -18.44
CA LYS A 334 25.14 3.27 -19.23
C LYS A 334 24.47 1.95 -19.63
N LYS A 335 25.24 0.96 -20.12
CA LYS A 335 24.72 -0.37 -20.44
C LYS A 335 24.13 -1.09 -19.23
N TYR A 336 24.73 -0.93 -18.05
CA TYR A 336 24.17 -1.48 -16.82
C TYR A 336 22.79 -0.87 -16.51
N LEU A 337 22.66 0.46 -16.59
CA LEU A 337 21.39 1.16 -16.35
C LEU A 337 20.32 0.81 -17.40
N GLU A 338 20.70 0.64 -18.67
CA GLU A 338 19.79 0.22 -19.75
C GLU A 338 19.31 -1.24 -19.61
N ALA A 339 20.01 -2.06 -18.82
CA ALA A 339 19.69 -3.47 -18.61
C ALA A 339 18.78 -3.73 -17.39
N LEU A 340 18.38 -2.68 -16.65
CA LEU A 340 17.51 -2.82 -15.48
C LEU A 340 16.12 -3.33 -15.89
N LYS A 341 15.74 -4.50 -15.38
CA LYS A 341 14.45 -5.15 -15.67
C LYS A 341 13.98 -6.04 -14.54
N ILE A 342 12.67 -6.20 -14.45
CA ILE A 342 12.02 -7.24 -13.65
C ILE A 342 11.91 -8.49 -14.52
N GLU A 343 12.53 -9.58 -14.10
CA GLU A 343 12.49 -10.82 -14.88
C GLU A 343 11.06 -11.39 -14.92
N ALA A 344 10.55 -11.64 -16.12
CA ALA A 344 9.28 -12.33 -16.30
C ALA A 344 9.43 -13.78 -15.79
N PRO A 345 8.45 -14.30 -15.01
CA PRO A 345 8.42 -15.71 -14.66
C PRO A 345 8.55 -16.60 -15.90
N GLN A 346 9.36 -17.65 -15.79
CA GLN A 346 9.58 -18.60 -16.88
C GLN A 346 8.96 -19.95 -16.52
N GLY A 347 8.26 -20.57 -17.48
CA GLY A 347 7.71 -21.91 -17.37
C GLY A 347 7.44 -22.53 -18.76
N PRO A 348 6.96 -23.77 -18.83
CA PRO A 348 6.51 -24.35 -20.09
C PRO A 348 5.44 -23.48 -20.75
N GLU A 349 5.58 -23.27 -22.06
CA GLU A 349 4.65 -22.44 -22.85
C GLU A 349 3.22 -22.98 -22.84
N LEU A 350 3.09 -24.31 -22.77
CA LEU A 350 1.82 -25.04 -22.74
C LEU A 350 1.89 -26.18 -21.72
N SER A 351 0.83 -26.34 -20.95
CA SER A 351 0.59 -27.52 -20.11
C SER A 351 -0.14 -28.61 -20.92
N GLU A 352 0.12 -29.88 -20.60
CA GLU A 352 -0.67 -31.01 -21.11
C GLU A 352 -2.17 -30.89 -20.79
N LYS A 353 -2.53 -30.15 -19.73
CA LYS A 353 -3.92 -29.85 -19.35
C LYS A 353 -4.39 -28.46 -19.78
N ALA A 354 -3.59 -27.71 -20.55
CA ALA A 354 -3.97 -26.37 -20.99
C ALA A 354 -5.31 -26.39 -21.75
N ASP A 355 -5.51 -27.37 -22.63
CA ASP A 355 -6.77 -27.55 -23.35
C ASP A 355 -7.91 -27.96 -22.41
N GLU A 356 -7.65 -28.72 -21.36
CA GLU A 356 -8.68 -29.12 -20.40
C GLU A 356 -9.18 -27.91 -19.59
N ILE A 357 -8.29 -26.96 -19.29
CA ILE A 357 -8.55 -25.84 -18.38
C ILE A 357 -9.05 -24.61 -19.14
N SER A 358 -8.52 -24.36 -20.34
CA SER A 358 -8.82 -23.18 -21.14
C SER A 358 -10.27 -23.18 -21.62
N ASP A 359 -10.86 -21.99 -21.70
CA ASP A 359 -12.22 -21.73 -22.17
C ASP A 359 -13.32 -22.38 -21.32
N ARG A 360 -13.01 -22.63 -20.04
CA ARG A 360 -13.99 -23.08 -19.04
C ARG A 360 -14.33 -21.97 -18.06
N LEU A 361 -15.58 -22.00 -17.64
CA LEU A 361 -16.09 -21.14 -16.58
C LEU A 361 -15.98 -21.87 -15.23
N PHE A 362 -15.36 -21.21 -14.26
CA PHE A 362 -15.23 -21.69 -12.89
C PHE A 362 -16.19 -20.90 -11.99
N VAL A 363 -17.24 -21.54 -11.48
CA VAL A 363 -18.24 -20.89 -10.62
C VAL A 363 -17.81 -20.98 -9.17
N ALA A 364 -17.53 -19.84 -8.54
CA ALA A 364 -17.01 -19.76 -7.19
C ALA A 364 -18.08 -20.08 -6.14
N ARG A 365 -17.65 -20.70 -5.04
CA ARG A 365 -18.45 -20.78 -3.81
C ARG A 365 -18.52 -19.40 -3.15
N PRO A 366 -19.56 -19.13 -2.33
CA PRO A 366 -19.60 -17.90 -1.53
C PRO A 366 -18.29 -17.68 -0.78
N ASN A 367 -17.73 -16.49 -0.91
CA ASN A 367 -16.43 -16.11 -0.37
C ASN A 367 -16.43 -14.65 0.06
N ALA A 368 -15.43 -14.25 0.86
CA ALA A 368 -15.32 -12.90 1.43
C ALA A 368 -14.98 -11.82 0.39
N ASP A 369 -14.44 -12.22 -0.77
CA ASP A 369 -14.03 -11.30 -1.84
C ASP A 369 -15.16 -11.03 -2.84
N GLY A 370 -16.34 -11.65 -2.65
CA GLY A 370 -17.48 -11.47 -3.53
C GLY A 370 -17.31 -12.08 -4.93
N VAL A 371 -16.26 -12.88 -5.17
CA VAL A 371 -16.02 -13.51 -6.46
C VAL A 371 -17.15 -14.49 -6.78
N GLU A 372 -17.76 -14.33 -7.94
CA GLU A 372 -18.87 -15.15 -8.41
C GLU A 372 -18.39 -16.22 -9.39
N ALA A 373 -17.46 -15.87 -10.27
CA ALA A 373 -16.84 -16.79 -11.22
C ALA A 373 -15.50 -16.26 -11.74
N PHE A 374 -14.73 -17.13 -12.36
CA PHE A 374 -13.56 -16.75 -13.16
C PHE A 374 -13.39 -17.67 -14.37
N ALA A 375 -12.60 -17.24 -15.34
CA ALA A 375 -12.26 -18.01 -16.53
C ALA A 375 -10.84 -17.69 -17.01
N LEU A 376 -10.22 -18.67 -17.67
CA LEU A 376 -8.90 -18.53 -18.28
C LEU A 376 -9.01 -18.93 -19.76
N HIS A 377 -8.65 -18.01 -20.65
CA HIS A 377 -8.68 -18.21 -22.10
C HIS A 377 -7.26 -18.22 -22.64
N SER A 378 -6.95 -19.19 -23.50
CA SER A 378 -5.72 -19.16 -24.27
C SER A 378 -5.95 -18.36 -25.55
N GLU A 379 -5.18 -17.29 -25.73
CA GLU A 379 -5.06 -16.57 -26.99
C GLU A 379 -3.60 -16.68 -27.46
N HIS A 380 -3.32 -16.52 -28.75
CA HIS A 380 -1.95 -16.70 -29.27
C HIS A 380 -0.90 -15.95 -28.41
N GLU A 381 0.00 -16.73 -27.78
CA GLU A 381 1.09 -16.26 -26.90
C GLU A 381 0.68 -15.53 -25.60
N LYS A 382 -0.59 -15.60 -25.18
CA LYS A 382 -1.07 -15.03 -23.91
C LYS A 382 -2.24 -15.80 -23.31
N TYR A 383 -2.49 -15.56 -22.03
CA TYR A 383 -3.71 -15.97 -21.36
C TYR A 383 -4.54 -14.75 -20.95
N VAL A 384 -5.84 -14.80 -21.22
CA VAL A 384 -6.79 -13.78 -20.76
C VAL A 384 -7.54 -14.32 -19.55
N PHE A 385 -7.37 -13.67 -18.41
CA PHE A 385 -8.08 -14.02 -17.19
C PHE A 385 -9.27 -13.09 -16.99
N HIS A 386 -10.45 -13.69 -16.82
CA HIS A 386 -11.68 -12.98 -16.48
C HIS A 386 -12.09 -13.33 -15.06
N LEU A 387 -12.53 -12.32 -14.30
CA LEU A 387 -13.07 -12.49 -12.95
C LEU A 387 -14.37 -11.69 -12.82
N TRP A 388 -15.41 -12.33 -12.31
CA TRP A 388 -16.69 -11.69 -11.99
C TRP A 388 -16.80 -11.56 -10.47
N ASP A 389 -17.04 -10.36 -9.98
CA ASP A 389 -17.38 -10.09 -8.58
C ASP A 389 -18.54 -9.09 -8.46
N ASN A 390 -18.81 -8.58 -7.26
CA ASN A 390 -19.89 -7.62 -7.00
C ASN A 390 -19.69 -6.25 -7.69
N ARG A 391 -18.51 -5.95 -8.20
CA ARG A 391 -18.16 -4.74 -8.98
C ARG A 391 -18.34 -4.96 -10.48
N GLY A 392 -18.48 -6.21 -10.92
CA GLY A 392 -18.74 -6.57 -12.32
C GLY A 392 -17.68 -7.50 -12.91
N LEU A 393 -17.42 -7.33 -14.22
CA LEU A 393 -16.44 -8.13 -14.95
C LEU A 393 -15.08 -7.42 -14.98
N HIS A 394 -14.06 -8.16 -14.60
CA HIS A 394 -12.66 -7.75 -14.60
C HIS A 394 -11.88 -8.62 -15.60
N ARG A 395 -10.88 -8.03 -16.26
CA ARG A 395 -10.06 -8.68 -17.29
C ARG A 395 -8.59 -8.33 -17.08
N VAL A 396 -7.69 -9.28 -17.34
CA VAL A 396 -6.25 -9.03 -17.43
C VAL A 396 -5.61 -9.94 -18.49
N ASP A 397 -4.68 -9.38 -19.27
CA ASP A 397 -3.95 -10.09 -20.32
C ASP A 397 -2.55 -10.43 -19.80
N ALA A 398 -2.27 -11.72 -19.63
CA ALA A 398 -0.99 -12.21 -19.14
C ALA A 398 -0.20 -12.87 -20.28
N GLY A 399 0.93 -12.29 -20.66
CA GLY A 399 1.80 -12.91 -21.67
C GLY A 399 2.41 -14.22 -21.16
N VAL A 400 2.60 -15.19 -22.05
CA VAL A 400 3.30 -16.43 -21.67
C VAL A 400 4.80 -16.15 -21.64
N ASN A 401 5.43 -16.30 -20.47
CA ASN A 401 6.87 -16.07 -20.23
C ASN A 401 7.37 -14.64 -20.56
N ARG A 402 6.46 -13.69 -20.76
CA ARG A 402 6.77 -12.29 -21.08
C ARG A 402 5.73 -11.37 -20.48
N TRP A 403 6.17 -10.17 -20.15
CA TRP A 403 5.32 -9.08 -19.68
C TRP A 403 4.45 -8.53 -20.83
N VAL A 404 3.14 -8.40 -20.58
CA VAL A 404 2.18 -7.77 -21.50
C VAL A 404 1.43 -6.67 -20.76
N GLU A 405 1.50 -5.45 -21.29
CA GLU A 405 0.81 -4.29 -20.74
C GLU A 405 -0.68 -4.29 -21.11
N SER A 406 -1.53 -4.00 -20.13
CA SER A 406 -2.98 -3.80 -20.29
C SER A 406 -3.51 -2.92 -19.16
N GLU A 407 -4.80 -2.57 -19.21
CA GLU A 407 -5.51 -1.97 -18.07
C GLU A 407 -6.37 -3.03 -17.40
N THR A 408 -6.42 -3.02 -16.07
CA THR A 408 -7.22 -3.96 -15.30
C THR A 408 -7.88 -3.31 -14.10
N SER A 409 -8.98 -3.92 -13.66
CA SER A 409 -9.70 -3.61 -12.42
C SER A 409 -9.74 -4.83 -11.48
N VAL A 410 -8.96 -5.88 -11.78
CA VAL A 410 -8.99 -7.17 -11.03
C VAL A 410 -8.44 -7.05 -9.60
N SER A 411 -7.68 -6.00 -9.32
CA SER A 411 -7.16 -5.71 -7.98
C SER A 411 -8.27 -5.58 -6.96
N LEU A 412 -7.93 -5.80 -5.69
CA LEU A 412 -8.82 -5.54 -4.56
C LEU A 412 -8.19 -4.48 -3.68
N ALA A 413 -9.01 -3.55 -3.20
CA ALA A 413 -8.59 -2.58 -2.20
C ALA A 413 -7.94 -3.27 -0.97
N SER A 414 -8.45 -4.43 -0.56
CA SER A 414 -7.88 -5.19 0.56
C SER A 414 -6.44 -5.69 0.32
N LEU A 415 -6.03 -5.85 -0.94
CA LEU A 415 -4.66 -6.19 -1.32
C LEU A 415 -3.80 -4.93 -1.54
N HIS A 416 -4.39 -3.81 -1.93
CA HIS A 416 -3.65 -2.59 -2.29
C HIS A 416 -3.74 -1.53 -1.21
N HIS A 417 -3.53 -1.88 0.06
CA HIS A 417 -3.55 -0.95 1.19
C HIS A 417 -4.83 -0.07 1.24
N SER A 418 -5.98 -0.65 0.94
CA SER A 418 -7.29 0.02 0.83
C SER A 418 -7.41 1.08 -0.28
N TYR A 419 -6.46 1.19 -1.21
CA TYR A 419 -6.64 1.99 -2.42
C TYR A 419 -7.58 1.24 -3.37
N ASP A 420 -8.63 1.91 -3.84
CA ASP A 420 -9.66 1.33 -4.70
C ASP A 420 -9.74 2.12 -6.02
N ALA A 421 -8.68 2.01 -6.82
CA ALA A 421 -8.66 2.62 -8.14
C ALA A 421 -9.52 1.80 -9.11
N PRO A 422 -10.42 2.42 -9.90
CA PRO A 422 -11.36 1.71 -10.75
C PRO A 422 -10.67 0.97 -11.91
N GLN A 423 -9.54 1.50 -12.39
CA GLN A 423 -8.67 0.86 -13.37
C GLN A 423 -7.23 1.27 -13.09
N LEU A 424 -6.31 0.31 -13.28
CA LEU A 424 -4.87 0.50 -13.13
C LEU A 424 -4.15 -0.06 -14.34
N LEU A 425 -3.07 0.62 -14.72
CA LEU A 425 -2.12 0.10 -15.70
C LEU A 425 -1.35 -1.06 -15.08
N VAL A 426 -1.32 -2.18 -15.80
CA VAL A 426 -0.69 -3.42 -15.34
C VAL A 426 0.15 -4.00 -16.45
N SER A 427 1.27 -4.62 -16.10
CA SER A 427 2.02 -5.51 -16.97
C SER A 427 1.98 -6.91 -16.37
N ALA A 428 1.40 -7.86 -17.09
CA ALA A 428 1.13 -9.19 -16.54
C ALA A 428 1.83 -10.30 -17.34
N CYS A 429 2.26 -11.32 -16.63
CA CYS A 429 2.90 -12.51 -17.15
C CYS A 429 2.28 -13.75 -16.50
N GLY A 430 2.07 -14.80 -17.29
CA GLY A 430 1.51 -16.07 -16.86
C GLY A 430 2.43 -17.23 -17.26
N SER A 431 2.44 -18.28 -16.44
CA SER A 431 3.17 -19.51 -16.73
C SER A 431 2.54 -20.71 -16.02
N TRP A 432 2.70 -21.90 -16.59
CA TRP A 432 2.31 -23.14 -15.95
C TRP A 432 3.44 -23.61 -15.03
N SER A 433 3.22 -23.61 -13.71
CA SER A 433 4.23 -24.14 -12.77
C SER A 433 4.13 -25.66 -12.61
N LYS A 434 2.93 -26.21 -12.86
CA LYS A 434 2.61 -27.65 -12.91
C LYS A 434 1.53 -27.89 -13.96
N PRO A 435 1.29 -29.14 -14.41
CA PRO A 435 0.23 -29.43 -15.38
C PRO A 435 -1.14 -28.88 -14.94
N GLU A 436 -1.46 -28.96 -13.66
CA GLU A 436 -2.72 -28.53 -13.07
C GLU A 436 -2.70 -27.12 -12.43
N THR A 437 -1.59 -26.37 -12.52
CA THR A 437 -1.44 -25.07 -11.85
C THR A 437 -0.94 -24.00 -12.81
N PHE A 438 -1.78 -22.98 -13.02
CA PHE A 438 -1.43 -21.78 -13.77
C PHE A 438 -1.20 -20.61 -12.80
N GLU A 439 -0.07 -19.94 -12.93
CA GLU A 439 0.32 -18.81 -12.09
C GLU A 439 0.46 -17.56 -12.94
N MET A 440 -0.09 -16.45 -12.44
CA MET A 440 0.05 -15.13 -13.03
C MET A 440 0.67 -14.17 -12.02
N LYS A 441 1.57 -13.32 -12.51
CA LYS A 441 2.04 -12.12 -11.83
C LYS A 441 1.54 -10.89 -12.56
N LEU A 442 1.03 -9.93 -11.81
CA LEU A 442 0.47 -8.69 -12.31
C LEU A 442 1.25 -7.53 -11.69
N GLN A 443 2.19 -6.95 -12.43
CA GLN A 443 2.95 -5.79 -12.00
C GLN A 443 2.12 -4.53 -12.25
N PHE A 444 1.65 -3.85 -11.21
CA PHE A 444 0.92 -2.58 -11.37
C PHE A 444 1.91 -1.44 -11.52
N ILE A 445 2.28 -1.12 -12.76
CA ILE A 445 3.47 -0.34 -13.14
C ILE A 445 3.43 1.16 -12.81
N GLU A 446 2.35 1.61 -12.16
CA GLU A 446 2.24 2.95 -11.55
C GLU A 446 2.24 2.90 -10.00
N THR A 447 2.56 1.75 -9.41
CA THR A 447 2.46 1.50 -7.97
C THR A 447 3.57 0.55 -7.48
N ALA A 448 3.65 0.35 -6.16
CA ALA A 448 4.52 -0.65 -5.52
C ALA A 448 3.95 -2.09 -5.54
N TYR A 449 2.75 -2.31 -6.11
CA TYR A 449 2.04 -3.57 -5.99
C TYR A 449 2.32 -4.52 -7.15
N GLN A 450 2.54 -5.78 -6.79
CA GLN A 450 2.56 -6.92 -7.70
C GLN A 450 1.61 -7.97 -7.15
N ASP A 451 0.49 -8.20 -7.84
CA ASP A 451 -0.44 -9.26 -7.45
C ASP A 451 0.04 -10.60 -8.00
N GLN A 452 -0.24 -11.66 -7.24
CA GLN A 452 -0.14 -13.04 -7.67
C GLN A 452 -1.54 -13.64 -7.74
N ILE A 453 -1.86 -14.27 -8.86
CA ILE A 453 -3.08 -15.06 -9.04
C ILE A 453 -2.67 -16.49 -9.39
N VAL A 454 -3.17 -17.47 -8.65
CA VAL A 454 -2.91 -18.89 -8.92
C VAL A 454 -4.24 -19.60 -9.14
N VAL A 455 -4.35 -20.30 -10.26
CA VAL A 455 -5.47 -21.18 -10.58
C VAL A 455 -4.97 -22.61 -10.55
N ARG A 456 -5.46 -23.40 -9.59
CA ARG A 456 -5.08 -24.80 -9.41
C ARG A 456 -6.27 -25.72 -9.56
N ILE A 457 -6.17 -26.73 -10.43
CA ILE A 457 -7.19 -27.76 -10.59
C ILE A 457 -6.96 -28.89 -9.58
N VAL A 458 -8.02 -29.29 -8.90
CA VAL A 458 -8.02 -30.34 -7.89
C VAL A 458 -9.04 -31.42 -8.29
N GLY A 459 -8.53 -32.60 -8.68
CA GLY A 459 -9.35 -33.66 -9.27
C GLY A 459 -9.90 -33.24 -10.64
N ASP A 460 -11.13 -33.68 -10.96
CA ASP A 460 -11.66 -33.54 -12.32
C ASP A 460 -12.55 -32.32 -12.54
N ARG A 461 -13.05 -31.69 -11.46
CA ARG A 461 -14.11 -30.66 -11.55
C ARG A 461 -13.98 -29.48 -10.59
N ILE A 462 -12.94 -29.45 -9.75
CA ILE A 462 -12.76 -28.40 -8.75
C ILE A 462 -11.53 -27.57 -9.12
N ALA A 463 -11.65 -26.26 -9.00
CA ALA A 463 -10.54 -25.33 -9.06
C ALA A 463 -10.40 -24.57 -7.74
N VAL A 464 -9.18 -24.16 -7.41
CA VAL A 464 -8.86 -23.26 -6.32
C VAL A 464 -8.20 -22.02 -6.92
N LEU A 465 -8.78 -20.86 -6.63
CA LEU A 465 -8.23 -19.55 -6.96
C LEU A 465 -7.55 -18.98 -5.72
N GLU A 466 -6.24 -18.76 -5.79
CA GLU A 466 -5.44 -18.11 -4.75
C GLU A 466 -5.02 -16.73 -5.24
N ARG A 467 -4.99 -15.78 -4.31
CA ARG A 467 -4.70 -14.38 -4.62
C ARG A 467 -3.87 -13.77 -3.51
N GLY A 468 -2.82 -13.06 -3.89
CA GLY A 468 -1.98 -12.31 -2.97
C GLY A 468 -1.31 -11.11 -3.63
N VAL A 469 -0.54 -10.39 -2.84
CA VAL A 469 0.22 -9.20 -3.23
C VAL A 469 1.60 -9.24 -2.58
N ASN A 470 2.62 -8.68 -3.22
CA ASN A 470 3.98 -8.58 -2.67
C ASN A 470 4.05 -7.78 -1.36
N VAL A 471 3.37 -6.63 -1.30
CA VAL A 471 3.45 -5.70 -0.16
C VAL A 471 2.08 -5.15 0.21
N ASN A 472 1.81 -5.04 1.51
CA ASN A 472 0.59 -4.46 2.05
C ASN A 472 0.83 -4.07 3.51
N SER A 473 0.07 -3.11 4.05
CA SER A 473 0.09 -2.85 5.51
C SER A 473 -0.78 -3.81 6.30
N SER A 474 -1.62 -4.59 5.62
CA SER A 474 -2.43 -5.67 6.17
C SER A 474 -1.98 -7.00 5.58
N GLY A 475 -2.78 -8.06 5.70
CA GLY A 475 -2.45 -9.36 5.13
C GLY A 475 -2.19 -9.30 3.62
N THR A 476 -1.13 -9.95 3.18
CA THR A 476 -0.72 -10.02 1.76
C THR A 476 -1.38 -11.16 0.99
N GLN A 477 -2.18 -12.00 1.65
CA GLN A 477 -2.84 -13.16 1.07
C GLN A 477 -4.34 -13.12 1.35
N ARG A 478 -5.15 -13.53 0.37
CA ARG A 478 -6.60 -13.72 0.54
C ARG A 478 -6.90 -15.20 0.83
N PRO A 479 -8.00 -15.50 1.54
CA PRO A 479 -8.47 -16.88 1.66
C PRO A 479 -8.70 -17.52 0.27
N PRO A 480 -8.21 -18.75 0.02
CA PRO A 480 -8.43 -19.43 -1.25
C PRO A 480 -9.92 -19.62 -1.58
N ILE A 481 -10.26 -19.47 -2.86
CA ILE A 481 -11.63 -19.56 -3.35
C ILE A 481 -11.81 -20.87 -4.12
N ALA A 482 -12.64 -21.77 -3.60
CA ALA A 482 -13.01 -23.00 -4.30
C ALA A 482 -14.10 -22.72 -5.33
N ALA A 483 -13.96 -23.27 -6.54
CA ALA A 483 -14.88 -23.10 -7.66
C ALA A 483 -15.13 -24.42 -8.41
N TYR A 484 -16.28 -24.50 -9.06
CA TYR A 484 -16.66 -25.63 -9.92
C TYR A 484 -16.36 -25.35 -11.37
N MET A 485 -15.66 -26.26 -12.02
CA MET A 485 -15.38 -26.21 -13.45
C MET A 485 -16.59 -26.71 -14.24
N LEU A 486 -17.13 -25.87 -15.12
CA LEU A 486 -18.20 -26.25 -16.04
C LEU A 486 -17.65 -26.86 -17.34
N ASP A 487 -18.49 -27.57 -18.08
CA ASP A 487 -18.16 -28.14 -19.39
C ASP A 487 -17.95 -27.06 -20.46
N LYS A 488 -17.06 -27.32 -21.43
CA LYS A 488 -16.85 -26.44 -22.59
C LYS A 488 -18.17 -26.21 -23.34
N GLY A 489 -18.42 -24.96 -23.75
CA GLY A 489 -19.69 -24.54 -24.36
C GLY A 489 -20.72 -23.98 -23.37
N SER A 490 -20.40 -23.97 -22.07
CA SER A 490 -21.12 -23.21 -21.05
C SER A 490 -20.77 -21.71 -21.12
N GLY A 491 -21.20 -21.02 -22.19
CA GLY A 491 -21.48 -19.58 -22.14
C GLY A 491 -20.34 -18.57 -21.92
N VAL A 492 -19.08 -18.89 -22.19
CA VAL A 492 -17.99 -17.88 -22.13
C VAL A 492 -18.26 -16.69 -23.06
N SER A 493 -18.76 -16.93 -24.27
CA SER A 493 -19.01 -15.89 -25.28
C SER A 493 -20.25 -15.03 -25.01
N ALA A 494 -20.98 -15.28 -23.93
CA ALA A 494 -22.33 -14.76 -23.70
C ALA A 494 -22.52 -13.99 -22.39
N GLY A 495 -21.41 -13.78 -21.64
CA GLY A 495 -21.39 -13.21 -20.29
C GLY A 495 -21.82 -14.20 -19.20
N PHE A 496 -21.36 -14.00 -17.96
CA PHE A 496 -21.85 -14.72 -16.78
C PHE A 496 -23.35 -14.41 -16.55
N ARG A 497 -24.21 -15.42 -16.58
CA ARG A 497 -25.67 -15.29 -16.45
C ARG A 497 -26.16 -15.88 -15.14
N ILE A 498 -27.30 -15.38 -14.64
CA ILE A 498 -28.02 -15.97 -13.49
C ILE A 498 -28.29 -17.48 -13.68
N ALA A 499 -28.50 -17.92 -14.91
CA ALA A 499 -28.68 -19.33 -15.26
C ALA A 499 -27.45 -20.21 -14.95
N ASP A 500 -26.24 -19.64 -14.99
CA ASP A 500 -24.99 -20.36 -14.71
C ASP A 500 -24.88 -20.69 -13.21
N ARG A 501 -25.38 -19.79 -12.33
CA ARG A 501 -25.54 -20.09 -10.89
C ARG A 501 -26.50 -21.26 -10.66
N ALA A 502 -27.62 -21.29 -11.37
CA ALA A 502 -28.59 -22.38 -11.25
C ALA A 502 -28.05 -23.71 -11.78
N ARG A 503 -27.21 -23.68 -12.82
CA ARG A 503 -26.53 -24.87 -13.37
C ARG A 503 -25.50 -25.42 -12.39
N ALA A 504 -24.65 -24.57 -11.81
CA ALA A 504 -23.71 -24.95 -10.76
C ALA A 504 -24.43 -25.51 -9.52
N ALA A 505 -25.54 -24.88 -9.09
CA ALA A 505 -26.34 -25.36 -7.97
C ALA A 505 -27.00 -26.73 -8.23
N ARG A 506 -27.41 -27.05 -9.47
CA ARG A 506 -27.93 -28.39 -9.81
C ARG A 506 -26.85 -29.48 -9.78
N MET A 507 -25.63 -29.14 -10.22
CA MET A 507 -24.46 -30.02 -10.11
C MET A 507 -24.02 -30.21 -8.65
N SER A 508 -24.38 -29.28 -7.75
CA SER A 508 -24.12 -29.40 -6.31
C SER A 508 -24.90 -30.51 -5.59
N THR A 509 -25.86 -31.17 -6.25
CA THR A 509 -26.56 -32.33 -5.70
C THR A 509 -25.64 -33.55 -5.57
N GLU A 510 -24.64 -33.71 -6.45
CA GLU A 510 -23.52 -34.67 -6.29
C GLU A 510 -22.54 -34.23 -5.18
N PHE A 511 -22.52 -32.93 -4.84
CA PHE A 511 -21.54 -32.34 -3.92
C PHE A 511 -21.77 -32.67 -2.45
N ASN A 512 -23.00 -33.00 -2.05
CA ASN A 512 -23.26 -33.46 -0.69
C ASN A 512 -22.63 -34.84 -0.39
N GLN A 513 -22.17 -35.58 -1.40
CA GLN A 513 -21.45 -36.85 -1.21
C GLN A 513 -19.93 -36.68 -1.00
N LEU A 514 -19.35 -35.52 -1.32
CA LEU A 514 -17.91 -35.23 -1.12
C LEU A 514 -17.57 -34.59 0.23
N LYS A 515 -18.54 -34.44 1.15
CA LYS A 515 -18.30 -34.04 2.55
C LYS A 515 -17.35 -34.98 3.31
N THR A 516 -17.08 -36.17 2.78
CA THR A 516 -16.27 -37.22 3.41
C THR A 516 -14.82 -37.29 2.93
N MET A 517 -14.40 -36.52 1.92
CA MET A 517 -12.99 -36.44 1.55
C MET A 517 -12.32 -35.23 2.22
N GLN A 518 -11.46 -35.51 3.20
CA GLN A 518 -10.45 -34.59 3.72
C GLN A 518 -9.52 -34.15 2.58
N VAL A 519 -9.90 -33.10 1.83
CA VAL A 519 -9.04 -32.43 0.85
C VAL A 519 -8.57 -31.09 1.41
N PHE A 520 -8.07 -31.11 2.64
CA PHE A 520 -7.31 -30.01 3.23
C PHE A 520 -6.14 -30.59 4.02
N PRO A 521 -4.95 -30.77 3.43
CA PRO A 521 -3.74 -30.74 4.22
C PRO A 521 -3.48 -29.25 4.52
N TYR A 522 -3.93 -28.80 5.68
CA TYR A 522 -3.35 -27.62 6.30
C TYR A 522 -1.86 -27.90 6.51
N SER A 523 -0.99 -27.19 5.79
CA SER A 523 0.31 -26.79 6.35
C SER A 523 0.22 -25.32 6.70
N THR A 524 -0.48 -25.01 7.80
CA THR A 524 -0.06 -23.85 8.58
C THR A 524 1.30 -24.21 9.17
N THR A 525 2.27 -23.31 9.10
CA THR A 525 3.35 -23.31 10.09
C THR A 525 2.67 -23.49 11.45
N SER A 526 2.97 -24.61 12.09
CA SER A 526 2.22 -25.13 13.23
C SER A 526 2.46 -24.25 14.45
N THR A 527 1.54 -23.33 14.72
CA THR A 527 1.16 -23.06 16.10
C THR A 527 -0.12 -23.85 16.29
N SER A 528 -0.03 -24.97 16.99
CA SER A 528 -1.18 -25.81 17.28
C SER A 528 -2.15 -25.03 18.18
N LEU A 529 -3.44 -25.39 18.14
CA LEU A 529 -4.42 -24.81 19.08
C LEU A 529 -4.02 -25.08 20.55
N ASN A 530 -3.22 -26.12 20.81
CA ASN A 530 -2.62 -26.37 22.11
C ASN A 530 -1.58 -25.30 22.48
N ASP A 531 -0.80 -24.79 21.53
CA ASP A 531 0.16 -23.70 21.74
C ASP A 531 -0.54 -22.35 22.00
N LEU A 532 -1.71 -22.13 21.39
CA LEU A 532 -2.60 -20.98 21.68
C LEU A 532 -3.25 -21.07 23.07
N LEU A 533 -3.55 -22.29 23.52
CA LEU A 533 -4.14 -22.55 24.83
C LEU A 533 -3.09 -22.66 25.94
N ASP A 534 -1.81 -22.82 25.66
CA ASP A 534 -0.75 -22.74 26.69
C ASP A 534 -0.44 -21.29 27.13
N ASN A 535 -1.00 -20.30 26.44
CA ASN A 535 -0.99 -18.90 26.86
C ASN A 535 -2.17 -18.59 27.82
N GLU A 536 -1.87 -18.26 29.08
CA GLU A 536 -2.87 -17.98 30.12
C GLU A 536 -3.76 -16.75 29.84
N GLU A 537 -3.27 -15.73 29.14
CA GLU A 537 -4.09 -14.57 28.72
C GLU A 537 -5.08 -14.97 27.62
N THR A 538 -4.66 -15.86 26.72
CA THR A 538 -5.53 -16.37 25.65
C THR A 538 -6.60 -17.30 26.21
N LYS A 539 -6.25 -18.14 27.19
CA LYS A 539 -7.23 -18.94 27.96
C LYS A 539 -8.26 -18.05 28.66
N ALA A 540 -7.83 -16.97 29.30
CA ALA A 540 -8.73 -16.06 30.01
C ALA A 540 -9.71 -15.35 29.05
N ALA A 541 -9.20 -14.85 27.92
CA ALA A 541 -10.01 -14.19 26.89
C ALA A 541 -11.03 -15.14 26.27
N VAL A 542 -10.63 -16.37 25.95
CA VAL A 542 -11.53 -17.41 25.43
C VAL A 542 -12.59 -17.78 26.47
N VAL A 543 -12.24 -17.90 27.75
CA VAL A 543 -13.22 -18.23 28.79
C VAL A 543 -14.24 -17.10 29.02
N GLU A 544 -13.85 -15.82 28.91
CA GLU A 544 -14.76 -14.68 29.03
C GLU A 544 -15.70 -14.54 27.84
N GLU A 545 -15.18 -14.61 26.62
CA GLU A 545 -15.99 -14.59 25.38
C GLU A 545 -16.98 -15.75 25.33
N PHE A 546 -16.56 -16.95 25.74
CA PHE A 546 -17.45 -18.11 25.78
C PHE A 546 -18.49 -18.03 26.91
N ALA A 547 -18.16 -17.45 28.07
CA ALA A 547 -19.13 -17.20 29.13
C ALA A 547 -20.20 -16.17 28.70
N TYR A 548 -19.82 -15.19 27.90
CA TYR A 548 -20.73 -14.23 27.29
C TYR A 548 -21.66 -14.92 26.27
N LEU A 549 -21.12 -15.71 25.34
CA LEU A 549 -21.90 -16.45 24.33
C LEU A 549 -22.86 -17.46 24.96
N ILE A 550 -22.46 -18.11 26.06
CA ILE A 550 -23.32 -19.04 26.78
C ILE A 550 -24.36 -18.28 27.60
N SER A 551 -24.10 -17.12 28.20
CA SER A 551 -25.11 -16.41 29.02
C SER A 551 -26.11 -15.57 28.21
N HIS A 552 -25.87 -15.33 26.91
CA HIS A 552 -26.71 -14.46 26.09
C HIS A 552 -28.09 -15.07 25.73
N PRO A 553 -29.23 -14.44 26.11
CA PRO A 553 -30.57 -15.04 26.00
C PRO A 553 -31.07 -15.25 24.55
N MET A 554 -30.50 -14.51 23.59
CA MET A 554 -30.82 -14.61 22.15
C MET A 554 -30.11 -15.78 21.44
N LEU A 555 -29.14 -16.44 22.08
CA LEU A 555 -28.27 -17.46 21.46
C LEU A 555 -28.64 -18.90 21.87
N SER A 556 -29.88 -19.15 22.30
CA SER A 556 -30.35 -20.45 22.81
C SER A 556 -30.18 -21.63 21.84
N LYS A 557 -30.21 -21.39 20.51
CA LYS A 557 -29.89 -22.39 19.48
C LYS A 557 -28.38 -22.64 19.30
N GLY A 558 -27.55 -21.62 19.52
CA GLY A 558 -26.08 -21.74 19.50
C GLY A 558 -25.54 -22.56 20.67
N ARG A 559 -26.15 -22.43 21.85
CA ARG A 559 -25.81 -23.20 23.07
C ARG A 559 -25.67 -24.71 22.84
N ARG A 560 -26.62 -25.34 22.13
CA ARG A 560 -26.58 -26.80 21.85
C ARG A 560 -25.46 -27.20 20.88
N TYR A 561 -25.12 -26.30 19.96
CA TYR A 561 -24.04 -26.53 18.99
C TYR A 561 -22.66 -26.38 19.67
N THR A 562 -22.50 -25.37 20.53
CA THR A 562 -21.30 -25.14 21.34
C THR A 562 -21.06 -26.27 22.34
N LEU A 563 -22.11 -26.79 23.00
CA LEU A 563 -22.00 -27.94 23.92
C LEU A 563 -21.66 -29.26 23.19
N ARG A 564 -22.15 -29.45 21.95
CA ARG A 564 -21.76 -30.61 21.11
C ARG A 564 -20.32 -30.53 20.60
N MET A 565 -19.82 -29.34 20.30
CA MET A 565 -18.39 -29.16 20.03
C MET A 565 -17.57 -29.49 21.28
N LEU A 566 -17.92 -28.95 22.44
CA LEU A 566 -17.24 -29.26 23.72
C LEU A 566 -17.20 -30.77 24.00
N ALA A 567 -18.30 -31.51 23.80
CA ALA A 567 -18.34 -32.96 24.00
C ALA A 567 -17.47 -33.75 23.01
N ALA A 568 -17.25 -33.23 21.80
CA ALA A 568 -16.40 -33.86 20.78
C ALA A 568 -14.89 -33.61 21.00
N PHE A 569 -14.53 -32.59 21.80
CA PHE A 569 -13.14 -32.18 22.01
C PHE A 569 -12.56 -32.55 23.39
N VAL A 570 -13.33 -33.24 24.25
CA VAL A 570 -12.91 -33.57 25.62
C VAL A 570 -12.82 -35.07 25.86
N PRO A 571 -11.67 -35.70 25.56
CA PRO A 571 -11.24 -36.90 26.29
C PRO A 571 -10.33 -36.57 27.49
N ASN A 572 -9.74 -35.37 27.57
CA ASN A 572 -8.58 -35.09 28.42
C ASN A 572 -8.65 -33.80 29.27
N LEU A 573 -9.84 -33.30 29.63
CA LEU A 573 -9.91 -32.21 30.62
C LEU A 573 -9.55 -32.73 32.01
N LYS A 574 -8.62 -32.03 32.69
CA LYS A 574 -8.28 -32.33 34.09
C LYS A 574 -9.49 -32.04 35.00
N PRO A 575 -9.66 -32.80 36.10
CA PRO A 575 -10.84 -32.70 36.97
C PRO A 575 -11.16 -31.28 37.48
N GLU A 576 -10.15 -30.44 37.73
CA GLU A 576 -10.37 -29.09 38.26
C GLU A 576 -11.03 -28.13 37.25
N ALA A 577 -10.87 -28.38 35.95
CA ALA A 577 -11.48 -27.58 34.88
C ALA A 577 -12.97 -27.92 34.69
N LEU A 578 -13.34 -29.18 34.94
CA LEU A 578 -14.74 -29.66 34.94
C LEU A 578 -15.52 -29.07 36.12
N GLU A 579 -14.92 -28.99 37.31
CA GLU A 579 -15.55 -28.42 38.51
C GLU A 579 -15.87 -26.92 38.37
N ARG A 580 -15.00 -26.16 37.69
CA ARG A 580 -15.24 -24.75 37.34
C ARG A 580 -16.33 -24.57 36.29
N LEU A 581 -16.48 -25.51 35.35
CA LEU A 581 -17.54 -25.48 34.34
C LEU A 581 -18.91 -25.77 34.99
N ASP A 582 -18.99 -26.78 35.84
CA ASP A 582 -20.22 -27.16 36.56
C ASP A 582 -20.70 -26.07 37.52
N GLY A 583 -19.77 -25.35 38.17
CA GLY A 583 -20.09 -24.21 39.04
C GLY A 583 -20.70 -23.02 38.31
N LYS A 584 -20.40 -22.82 37.01
CA LYS A 584 -20.94 -21.73 36.18
C LYS A 584 -22.21 -22.10 35.42
N LEU A 585 -22.42 -23.37 35.12
CA LEU A 585 -23.53 -23.83 34.26
C LEU A 585 -24.79 -24.24 35.05
N GLY A 586 -24.66 -24.45 36.37
CA GLY A 586 -25.71 -25.07 37.18
C GLY A 586 -25.84 -26.55 36.84
N LYS A 587 -26.06 -27.42 37.83
CA LYS A 587 -26.07 -28.88 37.65
C LYS A 587 -27.12 -29.31 36.62
N ILE A 588 -26.71 -29.49 35.37
CA ILE A 588 -27.52 -30.10 34.31
C ILE A 588 -27.18 -31.59 34.28
N PRO A 589 -28.12 -32.50 34.52
CA PRO A 589 -27.84 -33.92 34.48
C PRO A 589 -27.63 -34.36 33.02
N TYR A 590 -26.49 -35.01 32.75
CA TYR A 590 -26.22 -35.66 31.46
C TYR A 590 -26.58 -37.15 31.58
N SER A 591 -27.41 -37.67 30.68
CA SER A 591 -27.50 -39.10 30.39
C SER A 591 -26.83 -39.37 29.04
N TRP A 592 -25.92 -40.34 29.02
CA TRP A 592 -25.22 -40.77 27.81
C TRP A 592 -25.93 -41.99 27.24
N ASP A 593 -26.68 -41.79 26.15
CA ASP A 593 -27.08 -42.82 25.20
C ASP A 593 -26.78 -42.33 23.78
#